data_AF-A0A7J3WFS0-F1
#
_entry.id   AF-A0A7J3WFS0-F1
#
_cell.length_a   1.000
_cell.length_b   1.000
_cell.length_c   1.000
_cell.angle_alpha   90.00
_cell.angle_beta   90.00
_cell.angle_gamma   90.00
#
_symmetry.space_group_name_H-M   'P 1'
#
loop_
_entity.id
_entity.type
_entity.pdbx_description
1 polymer ?
#
loop_
_entity_poly.entity_id
_entity_poly.type
_entity_poly.pdbx_seq_one_letter_code
_entity_poly.pdbx_strand_id
1 'polypeptide(L)'
;MEEFHGCLFSTEDLYFVEEMLWLRPVGGRSLRIGVLPVTQALWGKISSMNAKQPRSEIAEGRAICYVEARRFVGNIKAPFDLVIDRLNSVVLEKPWVIQTGHGESSWLCEVTALKEDYMSRLRSWDEARPEVLRIINERGVVCFSEPPDYVYAAVGIDCSQLLMVLSDRLEGMADGSVIHVVADYNEGAEKDLEKWSQITGNEVLEFRVEKRLAHALIRKKASV
;
A
#
# COMPACT_ATOMS: atom_id res chain seq x y z
N MET A 1 -3.03 3.02 -17.12
CA MET A 1 -2.67 3.33 -15.71
C MET A 1 -3.32 4.65 -15.34
N GLU A 2 -3.97 4.70 -14.19
CA GLU A 2 -4.48 5.94 -13.57
C GLU A 2 -3.86 6.13 -12.19
N GLU A 3 -3.71 7.37 -11.76
CA GLU A 3 -3.20 7.73 -10.44
C GLU A 3 -4.24 8.56 -9.68
N PHE A 4 -4.42 8.26 -8.39
CA PHE A 4 -5.24 9.06 -7.49
C PHE A 4 -4.60 9.14 -6.10
N HIS A 5 -4.26 10.35 -5.62
CA HIS A 5 -3.55 10.59 -4.35
C HIS A 5 -2.27 9.74 -4.21
N GLY A 6 -1.54 9.58 -5.32
CA GLY A 6 -0.36 8.72 -5.48
C GLY A 6 -0.61 7.20 -5.50
N CYS A 7 -1.87 6.76 -5.39
CA CYS A 7 -2.22 5.36 -5.57
C CYS A 7 -2.37 5.08 -7.08
N LEU A 8 -1.56 4.14 -7.59
CA LEU A 8 -1.57 3.76 -9.01
C LEU A 8 -2.53 2.58 -9.25
N PHE A 9 -3.34 2.65 -10.31
CA PHE A 9 -4.29 1.62 -10.71
C PHE A 9 -4.13 1.25 -12.19
N SER A 10 -4.18 -0.03 -12.52
CA SER A 10 -4.14 -0.50 -13.91
C SER A 10 -5.52 -0.47 -14.55
N THR A 11 -5.62 0.06 -15.76
CA THR A 11 -6.86 0.05 -16.55
C THR A 11 -7.14 -1.33 -17.17
N GLU A 12 -6.12 -2.20 -17.23
CA GLU A 12 -6.17 -3.51 -17.86
C GLU A 12 -6.38 -4.66 -16.85
N ASP A 13 -6.24 -4.38 -15.54
CA ASP A 13 -6.44 -5.38 -14.50
C ASP A 13 -7.93 -5.46 -14.14
N LEU A 14 -8.29 -6.58 -13.52
CA LEU A 14 -9.60 -6.82 -12.93
C LEU A 14 -9.53 -6.58 -11.42
N TYR A 15 -10.68 -6.37 -10.80
CA TYR A 15 -10.78 -5.88 -9.43
C TYR A 15 -11.79 -6.68 -8.63
N PHE A 16 -11.39 -7.03 -7.41
CA PHE A 16 -12.28 -7.57 -6.37
C PHE A 16 -12.12 -6.71 -5.12
N VAL A 17 -12.82 -5.58 -5.12
CA VAL A 17 -12.62 -4.47 -4.16
C VAL A 17 -13.03 -4.89 -2.74
N GLU A 18 -13.94 -5.86 -2.61
CA GLU A 18 -14.43 -6.43 -1.35
C GLU A 18 -13.29 -6.97 -0.48
N GLU A 19 -12.25 -7.54 -1.10
CA GLU A 19 -11.03 -8.03 -0.44
C GLU A 19 -9.80 -7.18 -0.79
N MET A 20 -9.99 -5.99 -1.37
CA MET A 20 -8.94 -5.08 -1.82
C MET A 20 -7.93 -5.73 -2.77
N LEU A 21 -8.42 -6.50 -3.75
CA LEU A 21 -7.56 -7.23 -4.68
C LEU A 21 -7.62 -6.63 -6.09
N TRP A 22 -6.48 -6.70 -6.77
CA TRP A 22 -6.41 -6.62 -8.22
C TRP A 22 -5.99 -8.00 -8.77
N LEU A 23 -6.45 -8.30 -9.98
CA LEU A 23 -6.18 -9.54 -10.69
C LEU A 23 -5.74 -9.23 -12.12
N ARG A 24 -4.55 -9.70 -12.49
CA ARG A 24 -4.02 -9.53 -13.86
C ARG A 24 -4.15 -10.83 -14.64
N PRO A 25 -4.88 -10.87 -15.76
CA PRO A 25 -4.86 -12.01 -16.66
C PRO A 25 -3.45 -12.30 -17.19
N VAL A 26 -3.01 -13.56 -17.12
CA VAL A 26 -1.73 -14.02 -17.68
C VAL A 26 -1.95 -14.87 -18.94
N GLY A 27 -3.13 -15.47 -19.07
CA GLY A 27 -3.55 -16.23 -20.25
C GLY A 27 -4.53 -17.34 -19.88
N GLY A 28 -5.51 -17.62 -20.76
CA GLY A 28 -6.56 -18.60 -20.48
C GLY A 28 -7.34 -18.26 -19.20
N ARG A 29 -7.28 -19.16 -18.20
CA ARG A 29 -7.87 -18.98 -16.86
C ARG A 29 -6.83 -18.67 -15.78
N SER A 30 -5.61 -18.32 -16.17
CA SER A 30 -4.53 -17.97 -15.26
C SER A 30 -4.50 -16.47 -14.98
N LEU A 31 -4.41 -16.11 -13.69
CA LEU A 31 -4.38 -14.74 -13.19
C LEU A 31 -3.31 -14.59 -12.11
N ARG A 32 -2.68 -13.42 -12.04
CA ARG A 32 -1.92 -13.00 -10.86
C ARG A 32 -2.81 -12.20 -9.93
N ILE A 33 -2.75 -12.50 -8.65
CA ILE A 33 -3.48 -11.78 -7.60
C ILE A 33 -2.50 -10.90 -6.84
N GLY A 34 -2.83 -9.62 -6.65
CA GLY A 34 -2.16 -8.72 -5.71
C GLY A 34 -3.17 -7.94 -4.88
N VAL A 35 -2.68 -7.03 -4.04
CA VAL A 35 -3.53 -6.15 -3.23
C VAL A 35 -3.50 -4.73 -3.77
N LEU A 36 -4.60 -4.01 -3.60
CA LEU A 36 -4.69 -2.62 -4.02
C LEU A 36 -3.71 -1.75 -3.21
N PRO A 37 -3.10 -0.73 -3.84
CA PRO A 37 -2.15 0.16 -3.14
C PRO A 37 -2.79 0.92 -1.97
N VAL A 38 -4.12 1.11 -1.98
CA VAL A 38 -4.84 1.72 -0.85
C VAL A 38 -4.63 0.99 0.47
N THR A 39 -4.27 -0.30 0.41
CA THR A 39 -3.93 -1.10 1.60
C THR A 39 -2.73 -0.55 2.37
N GLN A 40 -1.83 0.23 1.75
CA GLN A 40 -0.76 0.93 2.48
C GLN A 40 -1.31 1.75 3.65
N ALA A 41 -2.37 2.53 3.41
CA ALA A 41 -2.99 3.36 4.42
C ALA A 41 -3.99 2.58 5.29
N LEU A 42 -4.77 1.69 4.67
CA LEU A 42 -5.85 0.96 5.34
C LEU A 42 -5.33 -0.12 6.29
N TRP A 43 -4.35 -0.92 5.86
CA TRP A 43 -3.76 -2.01 6.65
C TRP A 43 -2.49 -1.56 7.37
N GLY A 44 -1.88 -0.46 6.94
CA GLY A 44 -0.51 -0.14 7.33
C GLY A 44 0.50 -1.06 6.64
N LYS A 45 1.79 -0.83 6.88
CA LYS A 45 2.86 -1.66 6.34
C LYS A 45 2.69 -3.12 6.75
N ILE A 46 2.67 -4.02 5.76
CA ILE A 46 2.64 -5.47 5.98
C ILE A 46 4.01 -5.93 6.47
N SER A 47 4.03 -6.63 7.60
CA SER A 47 5.24 -7.17 8.22
C SER A 47 5.44 -8.65 7.97
N SER A 48 4.36 -9.43 7.84
CA SER A 48 4.45 -10.87 7.60
C SER A 48 3.32 -11.37 6.69
N MET A 49 3.62 -12.43 5.94
CA MET A 49 2.67 -13.13 5.08
C MET A 49 2.92 -14.63 5.11
N ASN A 50 1.85 -15.42 5.21
CA ASN A 50 1.91 -16.88 5.15
C ASN A 50 0.89 -17.40 4.13
N ALA A 51 1.37 -17.68 2.92
CA ALA A 51 0.55 -18.14 1.81
C ALA A 51 0.42 -19.67 1.78
N LYS A 52 -0.72 -20.15 1.27
CA LYS A 52 -0.91 -21.55 0.90
C LYS A 52 0.04 -21.95 -0.23
N GLN A 53 0.49 -23.19 -0.21
CA GLN A 53 1.51 -23.69 -1.13
C GLN A 53 0.96 -23.89 -2.55
N PRO A 54 1.83 -23.86 -3.57
CA PRO A 54 1.44 -24.27 -4.93
C PRO A 54 0.76 -25.65 -4.95
N ARG A 55 -0.16 -25.82 -5.90
CA ARG A 55 -1.12 -26.94 -6.05
C ARG A 55 -2.22 -27.01 -4.99
N SER A 56 -2.33 -26.03 -4.09
CA SER A 56 -3.47 -25.96 -3.19
C SER A 56 -4.72 -25.49 -3.94
N GLU A 57 -5.79 -26.28 -3.89
CA GLU A 57 -7.12 -25.85 -4.31
C GLU A 57 -7.79 -25.07 -3.17
N ILE A 58 -8.25 -23.86 -3.48
CA ILE A 58 -8.84 -22.93 -2.53
C ILE A 58 -10.23 -22.57 -3.02
N ALA A 59 -11.24 -22.90 -2.20
CA ALA A 59 -12.61 -22.51 -2.48
C ALA A 59 -12.83 -21.00 -2.29
N GLU A 60 -13.82 -20.43 -2.97
CA GLU A 60 -14.24 -19.04 -2.82
C GLU A 60 -14.40 -18.65 -1.33
N GLY A 61 -13.91 -17.46 -0.97
CA GLY A 61 -13.97 -16.92 0.38
C GLY A 61 -13.05 -17.60 1.40
N ARG A 62 -12.27 -18.62 0.99
CA ARG A 62 -11.26 -19.25 1.84
C ARG A 62 -9.90 -18.55 1.70
N ALA A 63 -9.08 -18.68 2.74
CA ALA A 63 -7.80 -17.97 2.83
C ALA A 63 -6.78 -18.50 1.83
N ILE A 64 -6.23 -17.59 1.00
CA ILE A 64 -5.03 -17.79 0.18
C ILE A 64 -3.80 -17.52 1.05
N CYS A 65 -3.83 -16.45 1.84
CA CYS A 65 -2.68 -16.01 2.62
C CYS A 65 -3.14 -15.35 3.92
N TYR A 66 -2.50 -15.73 5.03
CA TYR A 66 -2.59 -14.99 6.28
C TYR A 66 -1.64 -13.79 6.23
N VAL A 67 -2.07 -12.64 6.75
CA VAL A 67 -1.36 -11.36 6.64
C VAL A 67 -1.35 -10.67 8.00
N GLU A 68 -0.17 -10.20 8.39
CA GLU A 68 0.00 -9.30 9.53
C GLU A 68 0.57 -7.98 9.05
N ALA A 69 -0.12 -6.91 9.40
CA ALA A 69 0.23 -5.53 9.10
C ALA A 69 -0.03 -4.66 10.32
N ARG A 70 0.51 -3.44 10.30
CA ARG A 70 0.44 -2.52 11.45
C ARG A 70 -0.97 -2.25 11.99
N ARG A 71 -2.00 -2.30 11.14
CA ARG A 71 -3.40 -2.03 11.48
C ARG A 71 -4.36 -3.14 11.07
N PHE A 72 -3.84 -4.27 10.56
CA PHE A 72 -4.65 -5.36 10.04
C PHE A 72 -3.99 -6.71 10.35
N VAL A 73 -4.77 -7.63 10.88
CA VAL A 73 -4.40 -9.04 11.04
C VAL A 73 -5.55 -9.87 10.51
N GLY A 74 -5.31 -10.65 9.46
CA GLY A 74 -6.39 -11.34 8.77
C GLY A 74 -5.91 -12.18 7.60
N ASN A 75 -6.81 -12.40 6.64
CA ASN A 75 -6.52 -13.24 5.48
C ASN A 75 -6.86 -12.49 4.19
N ILE A 76 -6.02 -12.65 3.18
CA ILE A 76 -6.40 -12.47 1.77
C ILE A 76 -7.16 -13.72 1.35
N LYS A 77 -8.40 -13.55 0.89
CA LYS A 77 -9.29 -14.65 0.51
C LYS A 77 -9.45 -14.79 -1.00
N ALA A 78 -9.78 -16.00 -1.42
CA ALA A 78 -10.02 -16.32 -2.82
C ALA A 78 -11.31 -15.66 -3.33
N PRO A 79 -11.26 -14.89 -4.43
CA PRO A 79 -12.44 -14.28 -5.05
C PRO A 79 -13.36 -15.28 -5.76
N PHE A 80 -12.84 -16.46 -6.08
CA PHE A 80 -13.51 -17.58 -6.75
C PHE A 80 -12.73 -18.88 -6.46
N ASP A 81 -13.28 -20.03 -6.84
CA ASP A 81 -12.58 -21.32 -6.72
C ASP A 81 -11.35 -21.37 -7.62
N LEU A 82 -10.17 -21.61 -7.03
CA LEU A 82 -8.89 -21.50 -7.72
C LEU A 82 -7.88 -22.55 -7.25
N VAL A 83 -6.84 -22.77 -8.05
CA VAL A 83 -5.62 -23.48 -7.65
C VAL A 83 -4.44 -22.52 -7.70
N ILE A 84 -3.56 -22.58 -6.69
CA ILE A 84 -2.32 -21.78 -6.66
C ILE A 84 -1.28 -22.44 -7.56
N ASP A 85 -0.82 -21.75 -8.59
CA ASP A 85 0.19 -22.26 -9.52
C ASP A 85 1.60 -21.94 -9.04
N ARG A 86 1.82 -20.70 -8.59
CA ARG A 86 3.10 -20.24 -8.03
C ARG A 86 2.93 -19.07 -7.07
N LEU A 87 3.90 -18.91 -6.19
CA LEU A 87 4.02 -17.78 -5.28
C LEU A 87 5.11 -16.83 -5.76
N ASN A 88 4.94 -15.54 -5.49
CA ASN A 88 5.99 -14.56 -5.71
C ASN A 88 6.94 -14.53 -4.50
N SER A 89 8.15 -15.05 -4.66
CA SER A 89 9.14 -15.09 -3.59
C SER A 89 9.55 -13.70 -3.11
N VAL A 90 9.54 -12.68 -3.96
CA VAL A 90 9.90 -11.30 -3.59
C VAL A 90 8.94 -10.77 -2.53
N VAL A 91 7.64 -11.00 -2.70
CA VAL A 91 6.63 -10.58 -1.72
C VAL A 91 6.71 -11.42 -0.45
N LEU A 92 7.00 -12.71 -0.53
CA LEU A 92 7.12 -13.52 0.69
C LEU A 92 8.35 -13.15 1.53
N GLU A 93 9.46 -12.78 0.88
CA GLU A 93 10.67 -12.31 1.55
C GLU A 93 10.53 -10.86 2.06
N LYS A 94 9.86 -10.00 1.28
CA LYS A 94 9.65 -8.58 1.58
C LYS A 94 8.15 -8.23 1.47
N PRO A 95 7.33 -8.60 2.47
CA PRO A 95 5.85 -8.53 2.42
C PRO A 95 5.26 -7.23 1.94
N TRP A 96 5.79 -6.10 2.42
CA TRP A 96 5.26 -4.78 2.07
C TRP A 96 5.36 -4.41 0.58
N VAL A 97 6.20 -5.09 -0.22
CA VAL A 97 6.32 -4.85 -1.67
C VAL A 97 5.01 -5.09 -2.40
N ILE A 98 4.14 -5.96 -1.89
CA ILE A 98 2.81 -6.16 -2.47
C ILE A 98 1.94 -4.89 -2.43
N GLN A 99 2.24 -3.96 -1.51
CA GLN A 99 1.47 -2.73 -1.34
C GLN A 99 1.97 -1.59 -2.22
N THR A 100 3.10 -1.73 -2.93
CA THR A 100 3.64 -0.68 -3.82
C THR A 100 2.83 -0.55 -5.13
N GLY A 101 1.74 -1.31 -5.26
CA GLY A 101 0.79 -1.21 -6.38
C GLY A 101 1.12 -2.17 -7.52
N HIS A 102 0.96 -1.69 -8.76
CA HIS A 102 1.08 -2.51 -9.96
C HIS A 102 2.54 -2.61 -10.43
N GLY A 103 3.05 -3.84 -10.51
CA GLY A 103 4.37 -4.15 -11.06
C GLY A 103 4.63 -5.66 -11.06
N GLU A 104 5.58 -6.11 -11.88
CA GLU A 104 5.99 -7.53 -11.94
C GLU A 104 6.46 -8.08 -10.58
N SER A 105 6.81 -7.19 -9.64
CA SER A 105 7.30 -7.56 -8.31
C SER A 105 6.21 -7.58 -7.23
N SER A 106 5.00 -7.08 -7.50
CA SER A 106 4.01 -6.72 -6.45
C SER A 106 2.73 -7.57 -6.45
N TRP A 107 2.77 -8.78 -7.03
CA TRP A 107 1.71 -9.78 -6.91
C TRP A 107 2.04 -10.82 -5.84
N LEU A 108 1.02 -11.42 -5.23
CA LEU A 108 1.15 -12.49 -4.22
C LEU A 108 1.37 -13.86 -4.86
N CYS A 109 0.44 -14.26 -5.72
CA CYS A 109 0.41 -15.58 -6.32
C CYS A 109 -0.20 -15.54 -7.72
N GLU A 110 0.19 -16.50 -8.55
CA GLU A 110 -0.47 -16.81 -9.80
C GLU A 110 -1.35 -18.02 -9.55
N VAL A 111 -2.56 -17.96 -10.09
CA VAL A 111 -3.61 -18.94 -9.85
C VAL A 111 -4.30 -19.29 -11.16
N THR A 112 -4.87 -20.49 -11.22
CA THR A 112 -5.77 -20.90 -12.29
C THR A 112 -7.18 -21.04 -11.72
N ALA A 113 -8.15 -20.38 -12.36
CA ALA A 113 -9.56 -20.53 -11.98
C ALA A 113 -10.07 -21.93 -12.32
N LEU A 114 -10.76 -22.57 -11.36
CA LEU A 114 -11.27 -23.94 -11.53
C LEU A 114 -12.56 -23.99 -12.36
N LYS A 115 -13.36 -22.92 -12.33
CA LYS A 115 -14.64 -22.79 -13.06
C LYS A 115 -14.54 -21.77 -14.19
N GLU A 116 -15.43 -21.86 -15.17
CA GLU A 116 -15.46 -20.96 -16.35
C GLU A 116 -16.10 -19.60 -16.04
N ASP A 117 -16.98 -19.54 -15.04
CA ASP A 117 -17.76 -18.35 -14.66
C ASP A 117 -17.05 -17.45 -13.63
N TYR A 118 -15.75 -17.68 -13.38
CA TYR A 118 -14.95 -16.97 -12.38
C TYR A 118 -14.96 -15.43 -12.56
N MET A 119 -15.11 -14.97 -13.80
CA MET A 119 -15.16 -13.55 -14.15
C MET A 119 -16.40 -12.84 -13.60
N SER A 120 -17.48 -13.55 -13.27
CA SER A 120 -18.73 -12.97 -12.75
C SER A 120 -18.58 -12.20 -11.44
N ARG A 121 -17.49 -12.44 -10.70
CA ARG A 121 -17.15 -11.79 -9.43
C ARG A 121 -16.19 -10.61 -9.59
N LEU A 122 -15.59 -10.46 -10.76
CA LEU A 122 -14.52 -9.50 -11.01
C LEU A 122 -15.06 -8.31 -11.78
N ARG A 123 -14.56 -7.13 -11.42
CA ARG A 123 -14.91 -5.86 -12.04
C ARG A 123 -13.78 -5.36 -12.90
N SER A 124 -14.10 -4.75 -14.04
CA SER A 124 -13.16 -3.90 -14.77
C SER A 124 -12.78 -2.67 -13.92
N TRP A 125 -11.74 -1.95 -14.34
CA TRP A 125 -11.39 -0.69 -13.69
C TRP A 125 -12.55 0.31 -13.71
N ASP A 126 -13.25 0.48 -14.85
CA ASP A 126 -14.36 1.42 -14.97
C ASP A 126 -15.50 1.14 -13.97
N GLU A 127 -15.77 -0.14 -13.70
CA GLU A 127 -16.79 -0.58 -12.73
C GLU A 127 -16.32 -0.45 -11.28
N ALA A 128 -15.04 -0.70 -11.00
CA ALA A 128 -14.47 -0.65 -9.65
C ALA A 128 -14.11 0.78 -9.20
N ARG A 129 -13.73 1.65 -10.15
CA ARG A 129 -13.19 2.99 -9.93
C ARG A 129 -14.07 3.85 -9.01
N PRO A 130 -15.40 3.98 -9.19
CA PRO A 130 -16.22 4.81 -8.31
C PRO A 130 -16.12 4.40 -6.83
N GLU A 131 -16.09 3.10 -6.55
CA GLU A 131 -15.98 2.59 -5.17
C GLU A 131 -14.58 2.79 -4.60
N VAL A 132 -13.53 2.51 -5.38
CA VAL A 132 -12.14 2.72 -4.96
C VAL A 132 -11.88 4.20 -4.66
N LEU A 133 -12.33 5.10 -5.54
CA LEU A 133 -12.19 6.55 -5.32
C LEU A 133 -12.98 7.02 -4.10
N ARG A 134 -14.16 6.43 -3.85
CA ARG A 134 -14.93 6.69 -2.63
C ARG A 134 -14.16 6.27 -1.39
N ILE A 135 -13.58 5.06 -1.37
CA ILE A 135 -12.72 4.58 -0.28
C ILE A 135 -11.56 5.54 -0.04
N ILE A 136 -10.86 5.95 -1.11
CA ILE A 136 -9.71 6.85 -0.99
C ILE A 136 -10.13 8.19 -0.37
N ASN A 137 -11.22 8.79 -0.86
CA ASN A 137 -11.67 10.09 -0.38
C ASN A 137 -12.24 10.05 1.03
N GLU A 138 -13.08 9.06 1.37
CA GLU A 138 -13.71 8.91 2.69
C GLU A 138 -12.68 8.56 3.77
N ARG A 139 -11.65 7.78 3.41
CA ARG A 139 -10.61 7.33 4.35
C ARG A 139 -9.37 8.21 4.34
N GLY A 140 -9.30 9.22 3.48
CA GLY A 140 -8.14 10.10 3.34
C GLY A 140 -6.87 9.33 2.96
N VAL A 141 -6.99 8.34 2.08
CA VAL A 141 -5.85 7.52 1.65
C VAL A 141 -4.92 8.35 0.77
N VAL A 142 -3.62 8.22 1.07
CA VAL A 142 -2.52 8.74 0.26
C VAL A 142 -1.48 7.62 0.18
N CYS A 143 -1.10 7.23 -1.03
CA CYS A 143 -0.13 6.14 -1.25
C CYS A 143 1.25 6.68 -1.61
N PHE A 144 2.30 6.01 -1.16
CA PHE A 144 3.68 6.38 -1.47
C PHE A 144 4.41 5.26 -2.20
N SER A 145 5.66 5.52 -2.61
CA SER A 145 6.56 4.53 -3.21
C SER A 145 6.86 3.36 -2.27
N GLU A 146 6.85 3.60 -0.96
CA GLU A 146 6.85 2.55 0.05
C GLU A 146 5.89 2.87 1.21
N PRO A 147 5.19 1.86 1.76
CA PRO A 147 4.34 2.07 2.93
C PRO A 147 5.17 2.53 4.13
N PRO A 148 4.74 3.57 4.86
CA PRO A 148 5.44 4.05 6.02
C PRO A 148 5.37 3.04 7.15
N ASP A 149 6.43 2.94 7.94
CA ASP A 149 6.38 2.22 9.20
C ASP A 149 5.43 2.95 10.15
N TYR A 150 5.56 4.27 10.31
CA TYR A 150 4.80 5.11 11.25
C TYR A 150 3.97 6.18 10.53
N VAL A 151 2.84 6.58 11.13
CA VAL A 151 2.06 7.74 10.65
C VAL A 151 1.92 8.71 11.82
N TYR A 152 2.25 9.98 11.58
CA TYR A 152 2.13 11.05 12.55
C TYR A 152 1.24 12.17 12.00
N ALA A 153 0.05 12.31 12.59
CA ALA A 153 -0.85 13.43 12.29
C ALA A 153 -0.52 14.61 13.21
N ALA A 154 -0.02 15.68 12.61
CA ALA A 154 0.40 16.93 13.22
C ALA A 154 -0.49 18.12 12.78
N VAL A 155 -1.77 17.84 12.51
CA VAL A 155 -2.75 18.86 12.13
C VAL A 155 -3.02 19.77 13.34
N GLY A 156 -3.01 21.08 13.11
CA GLY A 156 -3.14 22.12 14.12
C GLY A 156 -1.85 22.43 14.90
N ILE A 157 -0.71 21.81 14.54
CA ILE A 157 0.59 22.13 15.13
C ILE A 157 1.22 23.29 14.36
N ASP A 158 1.76 24.26 15.08
CA ASP A 158 2.49 25.37 14.48
C ASP A 158 3.73 24.89 13.70
N CYS A 159 3.94 25.43 12.50
CA CYS A 159 5.00 25.00 11.59
C CYS A 159 6.41 25.12 12.22
N SER A 160 6.65 26.11 13.09
CA SER A 160 7.94 26.27 13.77
C SER A 160 8.20 25.18 14.82
N GLN A 161 7.15 24.59 15.38
CA GLN A 161 7.23 23.51 16.37
C GLN A 161 7.24 22.12 15.74
N LEU A 162 6.65 21.98 14.55
CA LEU A 162 6.50 20.69 13.87
C LEU A 162 7.83 19.97 13.67
N LEU A 163 8.85 20.68 13.16
CA LEU A 163 10.15 20.10 12.85
C LEU A 163 10.93 19.66 14.10
N MET A 164 10.76 20.39 15.21
CA MET A 164 11.33 20.01 16.50
C MET A 164 10.67 18.72 17.02
N VAL A 165 9.33 18.69 17.06
CA VAL A 165 8.58 17.50 17.50
C VAL A 165 8.84 16.29 16.60
N LEU A 166 9.01 16.53 15.29
CA LEU A 166 9.39 15.49 14.35
C LEU A 166 10.77 14.91 14.69
N SER A 167 11.74 15.76 15.02
CA SER A 167 13.11 15.33 15.38
C SER A 167 13.07 14.44 16.63
N ASP A 168 12.40 14.88 17.69
CA ASP A 168 12.25 14.10 18.93
C ASP A 168 11.60 12.72 18.68
N ARG A 169 10.60 12.67 17.79
CA ARG A 169 9.94 11.40 17.43
C ARG A 169 10.87 10.47 16.67
N LEU A 170 11.68 11.01 15.77
CA LEU A 170 12.64 10.21 15.02
C LEU A 170 13.73 9.64 15.92
N GLU A 171 14.16 10.34 16.97
CA GLU A 171 15.14 9.79 17.93
C GLU A 171 14.71 8.43 18.50
N GLY A 172 13.42 8.26 18.81
CA GLY A 172 12.86 7.00 19.33
C GLY A 172 12.66 5.87 18.30
N MET A 173 12.91 6.11 17.01
CA MET A 173 12.70 5.14 15.93
C MET A 173 13.98 4.37 15.58
N ALA A 174 13.87 3.16 15.03
CA ALA A 174 15.03 2.45 14.49
C ALA A 174 15.55 3.11 13.20
N ASP A 175 16.86 3.07 12.97
CA ASP A 175 17.45 3.59 11.74
C ASP A 175 16.86 2.91 10.50
N GLY A 176 16.66 3.68 9.43
CA GLY A 176 15.99 3.22 8.22
C GLY A 176 14.46 3.18 8.33
N SER A 177 13.86 3.40 9.50
CA SER A 177 12.41 3.49 9.64
C SER A 177 11.85 4.66 8.85
N VAL A 178 10.66 4.47 8.29
CA VAL A 178 9.95 5.46 7.48
C VAL A 178 8.74 6.00 8.24
N ILE A 179 8.62 7.31 8.35
CA ILE A 179 7.45 7.99 8.92
C ILE A 179 6.73 8.80 7.86
N HIS A 180 5.41 8.70 7.84
CA HIS A 180 4.52 9.59 7.11
C HIS A 180 4.00 10.66 8.07
N VAL A 181 4.36 11.92 7.81
CA VAL A 181 3.88 13.08 8.54
C VAL A 181 2.74 13.74 7.77
N VAL A 182 1.64 14.01 8.46
CA VAL A 182 0.48 14.77 7.93
C VAL A 182 0.34 16.05 8.72
N ALA A 183 0.46 17.21 8.08
CA ALA A 183 0.36 18.51 8.74
C ALA A 183 -0.51 19.48 7.93
N ASP A 184 -0.94 20.59 8.53
CA ASP A 184 -1.54 21.68 7.75
C ASP A 184 -0.50 22.25 6.79
N TYR A 185 -0.88 22.44 5.53
CA TYR A 185 0.00 23.00 4.52
C TYR A 185 0.08 24.52 4.67
N ASN A 186 1.31 25.05 4.68
CA ASN A 186 1.61 26.47 4.51
C ASN A 186 2.62 26.69 3.37
N GLU A 187 2.63 27.89 2.82
CA GLU A 187 3.59 28.26 1.79
C GLU A 187 5.02 28.19 2.36
N GLY A 188 5.88 27.39 1.74
CA GLY A 188 7.26 27.18 2.19
C GLY A 188 7.50 25.87 2.96
N ALA A 189 6.47 25.11 3.33
CA ALA A 189 6.58 23.85 4.09
C ALA A 189 7.62 22.89 3.50
N GLU A 190 7.60 22.71 2.18
CA GLU A 190 8.52 21.82 1.47
C GLU A 190 9.98 22.27 1.60
N LYS A 191 10.24 23.57 1.35
CA LYS A 191 11.59 24.15 1.47
C LYS A 191 12.13 24.09 2.90
N ASP A 192 11.26 24.28 3.89
CA ASP A 192 11.67 24.20 5.29
C ASP A 192 11.98 22.75 5.69
N LEU A 193 11.21 21.80 5.17
CA LEU A 193 11.48 20.38 5.35
C LEU A 193 12.80 19.95 4.67
N GLU A 194 13.10 20.45 3.47
CA GLU A 194 14.38 20.23 2.77
C GLU A 194 15.57 20.76 3.58
N LYS A 195 15.48 21.99 4.11
CA LYS A 195 16.52 22.55 4.98
C LYS A 195 16.70 21.71 6.24
N TRP A 196 15.60 21.30 6.87
CA TRP A 196 15.64 20.44 8.05
C TRP A 196 16.30 19.08 7.75
N SER A 197 16.03 18.50 6.57
CA SER A 197 16.69 17.28 6.10
C SER A 197 18.20 17.48 5.96
N GLN A 198 18.65 18.60 5.40
CA GLN A 198 20.08 18.93 5.30
C GLN A 198 20.75 19.09 6.67
N ILE A 199 20.04 19.65 7.66
CA ILE A 199 20.56 19.88 9.02
C ILE A 199 20.64 18.57 9.81
N THR A 200 19.60 17.73 9.73
CA THR A 200 19.50 16.52 10.55
C THR A 200 20.08 15.28 9.89
N GLY A 201 20.33 15.32 8.58
CA GLY A 201 20.76 14.17 7.79
C GLY A 201 19.66 13.16 7.48
N ASN A 202 18.44 13.33 8.02
CA ASN A 202 17.29 12.51 7.67
C ASN A 202 16.88 12.74 6.22
N GLU A 203 16.32 11.72 5.57
CA GLU A 203 16.01 11.74 4.14
C GLU A 203 14.53 11.99 3.92
N VAL A 204 14.17 13.06 3.21
CA VAL A 204 12.80 13.27 2.72
C VAL A 204 12.65 12.47 1.44
N LEU A 205 11.86 11.40 1.49
CA LEU A 205 11.63 10.52 0.35
C LEU A 205 10.64 11.12 -0.63
N GLU A 206 9.54 11.67 -0.10
CA GLU A 206 8.45 12.24 -0.89
C GLU A 206 7.76 13.37 -0.13
N PHE A 207 7.30 14.38 -0.86
CA PHE A 207 6.45 15.43 -0.35
C PHE A 207 5.28 15.65 -1.32
N ARG A 208 4.09 15.91 -0.77
CA ARG A 208 2.92 16.26 -1.58
C ARG A 208 1.90 17.02 -0.77
N VAL A 209 1.00 17.71 -1.48
CA VAL A 209 -0.09 18.46 -0.89
C VAL A 209 -1.41 17.89 -1.38
N GLU A 210 -2.22 17.40 -0.45
CA GLU A 210 -3.55 16.88 -0.73
C GLU A 210 -4.59 17.73 -0.02
N LYS A 211 -5.40 18.44 -0.81
CA LYS A 211 -6.36 19.45 -0.34
C LYS A 211 -5.66 20.56 0.46
N ARG A 212 -5.67 20.48 1.79
CA ARG A 212 -5.07 21.47 2.70
C ARG A 212 -3.96 20.88 3.56
N LEU A 213 -3.62 19.61 3.33
CA LEU A 213 -2.69 18.87 4.15
C LEU A 213 -1.41 18.64 3.38
N ALA A 214 -0.28 18.89 4.04
CA ALA A 214 1.03 18.46 3.61
C ALA A 214 1.25 17.02 4.06
N HIS A 215 1.73 16.19 3.15
CA HIS A 215 2.08 14.80 3.39
C HIS A 215 3.57 14.64 3.06
N ALA A 216 4.36 14.29 4.07
CA ALA A 216 5.79 14.06 3.91
C ALA A 216 6.14 12.62 4.31
N LEU A 217 6.86 11.92 3.44
CA LEU A 217 7.45 10.62 3.74
C LEU A 217 8.93 10.82 4.05
N ILE A 218 9.36 10.41 5.25
CA ILE A 218 10.69 10.71 5.76
C ILE A 218 11.30 9.41 6.26
N ARG A 219 12.54 9.15 5.86
CA ARG A 219 13.34 8.03 6.37
C ARG A 219 14.32 8.53 7.41
N LYS A 220 14.30 7.90 8.58
CA LYS A 220 15.34 8.09 9.60
C LYS A 220 16.67 7.62 9.04
N LYS A 221 17.66 8.50 8.99
CA LYS A 221 19.06 8.09 8.78
C LYS A 221 19.75 7.93 10.14
N ALA A 222 20.75 7.06 10.19
CA ALA A 222 21.61 6.96 11.36
C ALA A 222 22.24 8.34 11.63
N SER A 223 22.22 8.77 12.88
CA SER A 223 22.96 9.95 13.33
C SER A 223 24.46 9.68 13.10
N VAL A 224 25.13 10.57 12.36
CA VAL A 224 26.58 10.54 12.15
C VAL A 224 27.31 10.97 13.42
#